data_AF-V3ZMW0-F1
#
_entry.id   AF-V3ZMW0-F1
#
_cell.length_a   1.000
_cell.length_b   1.000
_cell.length_c   1.000
_cell.angle_alpha   90.00
_cell.angle_beta   90.00
_cell.angle_gamma   90.00
#
_symmetry.space_group_name_H-M   'P 1'
#
loop_
_entity.id
_entity.type
_entity.pdbx_description
1 polymer ?
#
loop_
_entity_poly.entity_id
_entity_poly.type
_entity_poly.pdbx_seq_one_letter_code
_entity_poly.pdbx_strand_id
1 'polypeptide(L)'
;MAHLSFKSIDVDIILAGFIIYCVNKDRNIPFLFDCKNGRILTAENGTLKCNCPLNTFGDDCNCRYKFTNKTTMFPKPYAEKFISDSAICDESCANDIRCSAAAVSVGTRKCCHYDTPIIFVSYVLNEDQCIEKCNEMSECKTIGIGNEMGLFCFVFNATFDKIPDIMKQTDTSAFSVAEKICE
;
A
#
# COMPACT_ATOMS: atom_id res chain seq x y z
N MET A 1 1.37 -7.45 24.97
CA MET A 1 0.17 -7.01 24.24
C MET A 1 -0.95 -6.84 25.25
N ALA A 2 -1.43 -5.61 25.49
CA ALA A 2 -2.58 -5.36 26.33
C ALA A 2 -3.78 -5.10 25.40
N HIS A 3 -4.66 -6.10 25.25
CA HIS A 3 -5.97 -5.93 24.62
C HIS A 3 -6.92 -5.39 25.69
N LEU A 4 -7.30 -4.11 25.60
CA LEU A 4 -8.43 -3.57 26.35
C LEU A 4 -9.60 -3.41 25.38
N SER A 5 -10.60 -4.28 25.51
CA SER A 5 -11.88 -4.18 24.83
C SER A 5 -12.82 -3.35 25.70
N PHE A 6 -13.10 -2.11 25.30
CA PHE A 6 -14.08 -1.26 25.98
C PHE A 6 -15.35 -1.18 25.15
N LYS A 7 -16.37 -1.97 25.53
CA LYS A 7 -17.73 -1.80 25.04
C LYS A 7 -18.33 -0.55 25.70
N SER A 8 -18.73 0.42 24.88
CA SER A 8 -19.65 1.52 25.22
C SER A 8 -19.22 2.36 26.43
N ILE A 9 -18.28 3.30 26.23
CA ILE A 9 -18.05 4.38 27.19
C ILE A 9 -18.38 5.70 26.48
N ASP A 10 -19.32 6.44 27.04
CA ASP A 10 -19.51 7.87 26.77
C ASP A 10 -18.21 8.60 27.18
N VAL A 11 -17.31 8.87 26.23
CA VAL A 11 -16.03 9.55 26.47
C VAL A 11 -16.16 11.02 26.07
N ASP A 12 -16.04 11.92 27.05
CA ASP A 12 -15.79 13.34 26.78
C ASP A 12 -14.31 13.52 26.39
N ILE A 13 -14.06 13.97 25.16
CA ILE A 13 -12.71 14.20 24.64
C ILE A 13 -12.29 15.63 25.02
N ILE A 14 -11.35 15.75 25.97
CA ILE A 14 -10.71 17.04 26.28
C ILE A 14 -9.39 17.10 25.50
N LEU A 15 -9.34 17.95 24.47
CA LEU A 15 -8.15 18.20 23.66
C LEU A 15 -7.23 19.21 24.36
N ALA A 16 -6.08 18.73 24.86
CA ALA A 16 -4.98 19.59 25.33
C ALA A 16 -3.66 19.10 24.69
N GLY A 17 -3.41 19.48 23.44
CA GLY A 17 -2.26 19.01 22.67
C GLY A 17 -2.39 17.55 22.20
N PHE A 18 -1.26 16.85 22.04
CA PHE A 18 -1.17 15.42 21.61
C PHE A 18 -1.73 14.42 22.65
N ILE A 19 -2.24 14.90 23.78
CA ILE A 19 -2.73 14.10 24.88
C ILE A 19 -4.26 14.15 24.90
N ILE A 20 -4.89 12.97 24.83
CA ILE A 20 -6.33 12.83 25.04
C ILE A 20 -6.58 12.25 26.43
N TYR A 21 -7.30 13.00 27.25
CA TYR A 21 -7.85 12.52 28.50
C TYR A 21 -9.19 11.84 28.22
N CYS A 22 -9.25 10.53 28.39
CA CYS A 22 -10.53 9.82 28.42
C CYS A 22 -10.99 9.70 29.88
N VAL A 23 -12.16 10.25 30.19
CA VAL A 23 -12.80 10.10 31.51
C VAL A 23 -13.85 9.00 31.41
N ASN A 24 -13.69 7.93 32.18
CA ASN A 24 -14.75 6.95 32.35
C ASN A 24 -15.83 7.55 33.26
N LYS A 25 -17.04 7.78 32.73
CA LYS A 25 -18.19 8.35 33.47
C LYS A 25 -18.53 7.62 34.78
N ASP A 26 -18.25 6.33 34.89
CA ASP A 26 -18.59 5.53 36.08
C ASP A 26 -17.49 5.47 37.14
N ARG A 27 -16.23 5.81 36.80
CA ARG A 27 -15.09 5.67 37.73
C ARG A 27 -14.30 6.95 37.97
N ASN A 28 -14.52 7.99 37.16
CA ASN A 28 -13.77 9.25 37.23
C ASN A 28 -12.24 9.05 37.25
N ILE A 29 -11.74 8.01 36.57
CA ILE A 29 -10.31 7.73 36.42
C ILE A 29 -9.89 8.26 35.05
N PRO A 30 -9.07 9.32 34.98
CA PRO A 30 -8.46 9.74 33.73
C PRO A 30 -7.40 8.71 33.33
N PHE A 31 -7.51 8.15 32.13
CA PHE A 31 -6.42 7.37 31.54
C PHE A 31 -5.78 8.14 30.41
N LEU A 32 -4.45 8.18 30.43
CA LEU A 32 -3.63 8.84 29.43
C LEU A 32 -3.44 7.89 28.25
N PHE A 33 -3.96 8.26 27.09
CA PHE A 33 -3.67 7.55 25.84
C PHE A 33 -2.59 8.33 25.09
N ASP A 34 -1.36 7.80 25.10
CA ASP A 34 -0.21 8.41 24.43
C ASP A 34 0.25 7.51 23.29
N CYS A 35 0.11 8.00 22.06
CA CYS A 35 0.54 7.31 20.86
C CYS A 35 2.04 7.56 20.65
N LYS A 36 2.85 6.52 20.86
CA LYS A 36 4.31 6.61 20.65
C LYS A 36 4.67 6.80 19.18
N ASN A 37 5.88 7.33 18.96
CA ASN A 37 6.57 7.41 17.67
C ASN A 37 5.78 8.17 16.58
N GLY A 38 5.34 9.39 16.89
CA GLY A 38 4.71 10.30 15.91
C GLY A 38 3.29 9.92 15.46
N ARG A 39 2.73 8.85 16.02
CA ARG A 39 1.36 8.40 15.73
C ARG A 39 0.32 9.35 16.33
N ILE A 40 -0.81 9.46 15.65
CA ILE A 40 -1.99 10.22 16.07
C ILE A 40 -3.11 9.26 16.48
N LEU A 41 -3.89 9.66 17.49
CA LEU A 41 -5.06 8.90 17.91
C LEU A 41 -6.23 9.16 16.96
N THR A 42 -6.78 8.12 16.38
CA THR A 42 -7.95 8.17 15.50
C THR A 42 -9.05 7.25 16.03
N ALA A 43 -10.30 7.65 15.83
CA ALA A 43 -11.46 6.79 16.10
C ALA A 43 -11.92 6.12 14.81
N GLU A 44 -11.82 4.79 14.75
CA GLU A 44 -12.30 3.97 13.63
C GLU A 44 -13.29 2.93 14.15
N ASN A 45 -14.51 2.90 13.62
CA ASN A 45 -15.55 1.94 13.98
C ASN A 45 -15.79 1.84 15.51
N GLY A 46 -15.77 2.98 16.21
CA GLY A 46 -15.94 3.04 17.67
C GLY A 46 -14.74 2.55 18.49
N THR A 47 -13.60 2.28 17.86
CA THR A 47 -12.35 1.88 18.51
C THR A 47 -11.29 2.97 18.32
N LEU A 48 -10.57 3.32 19.39
CA LEU A 48 -9.43 4.24 19.33
C LEU A 48 -8.16 3.49 18.88
N LYS A 49 -7.47 4.00 17.85
CA LYS A 49 -6.23 3.42 17.30
C LYS A 49 -5.14 4.49 17.15
N CYS A 50 -3.89 4.10 17.33
CA CYS A 50 -2.74 4.95 17.01
C CYS A 50 -2.31 4.73 15.55
N ASN A 51 -2.71 5.64 14.67
CA ASN A 51 -2.39 5.62 13.25
C ASN A 51 -1.28 6.61 12.93
N CYS A 52 -0.54 6.39 11.84
CA CYS A 52 0.40 7.40 11.37
C CYS A 52 -0.37 8.60 10.78
N PRO A 53 0.23 9.82 10.80
CA PRO A 53 -0.28 10.96 10.06
C PRO A 53 -0.56 10.63 8.58
N LEU A 54 -1.43 11.42 7.95
CA LEU A 54 -1.81 11.21 6.54
C LEU A 54 -0.56 11.06 5.66
N ASN A 55 -0.55 10.06 4.77
CA ASN A 55 0.55 9.74 3.85
C ASN A 55 1.88 9.32 4.51
N THR A 56 1.85 8.94 5.79
CA THR A 56 3.01 8.39 6.50
C THR A 56 2.73 7.00 7.07
N PHE A 57 3.77 6.20 7.26
CA PHE A 57 3.66 4.80 7.67
C PHE A 57 4.99 4.27 8.24
N GLY A 58 5.01 2.98 8.62
CA GLY A 58 6.12 2.35 9.32
C GLY A 58 5.98 2.45 10.84
N ASP A 59 6.93 1.84 11.57
CA ASP A 59 6.87 1.77 13.03
C ASP A 59 6.88 3.16 13.67
N ASP A 60 7.69 4.06 13.09
CA ASP A 60 7.92 5.42 13.58
C ASP A 60 7.26 6.53 12.75
N CYS A 61 6.41 6.18 11.79
CA CYS A 61 5.75 7.12 10.88
C CYS A 61 6.69 8.04 10.08
N ASN A 62 7.96 7.65 9.94
CA ASN A 62 8.96 8.38 9.14
C ASN A 62 8.95 7.94 7.67
N CYS A 63 8.24 6.87 7.32
CA CYS A 63 8.11 6.49 5.92
C CYS A 63 7.02 7.30 5.24
N ARG A 64 7.27 7.73 4.01
CA ARG A 64 6.30 8.39 3.12
C ARG A 64 6.49 7.96 1.68
N TYR A 65 5.48 8.18 0.85
CA TYR A 65 5.60 8.03 -0.60
C TYR A 65 6.02 9.36 -1.24
N LYS A 66 7.01 9.30 -2.13
CA LYS A 66 7.40 10.40 -3.00
C LYS A 66 6.94 10.11 -4.42
N PHE A 67 5.99 10.90 -4.90
CA PHE A 67 5.47 10.80 -6.26
C PHE A 67 6.36 11.56 -7.26
N THR A 68 6.61 10.96 -8.43
CA THR A 68 7.36 11.60 -9.52
C THR A 68 6.42 12.07 -10.63
N ASN A 69 6.39 13.37 -10.91
CA ASN A 69 5.48 13.99 -11.88
C ASN A 69 5.84 13.78 -13.37
N LYS A 70 6.89 13.00 -13.70
CA LYS A 70 7.48 12.98 -15.06
C LYS A 70 7.76 11.60 -15.64
N THR A 71 7.48 10.52 -14.92
CA THR A 71 7.82 9.18 -15.40
C THR A 71 6.62 8.27 -15.27
N THR A 72 6.37 7.46 -16.29
CA THR A 72 5.38 6.38 -16.22
C THR A 72 6.02 5.04 -15.98
N MET A 73 5.27 4.17 -15.33
CA MET A 73 5.69 2.83 -15.03
C MET A 73 4.59 1.89 -15.46
N PHE A 74 4.76 1.35 -16.65
CA PHE A 74 3.88 0.37 -17.25
C PHE A 74 4.72 -0.76 -17.84
N PRO A 75 5.21 -1.68 -17.00
CA PRO A 75 6.02 -2.78 -17.47
C PRO A 75 5.24 -3.63 -18.46
N LYS A 76 5.90 -4.04 -19.55
CA LYS A 76 5.34 -5.03 -20.46
C LYS A 76 5.60 -6.44 -19.90
N PRO A 77 4.62 -7.35 -19.92
CA PRO A 77 4.88 -8.73 -19.56
C PRO A 77 5.86 -9.37 -20.56
N TYR A 78 6.71 -10.28 -20.10
CA TYR A 78 7.63 -11.00 -20.99
C TYR A 78 6.95 -12.19 -21.67
N ALA A 79 5.83 -12.67 -21.12
CA ALA A 79 5.02 -13.73 -21.69
C ALA A 79 3.53 -13.51 -21.38
N GLU A 80 2.68 -13.94 -22.30
CA GLU A 80 1.24 -14.00 -22.12
C GLU A 80 0.75 -15.42 -22.39
N LYS A 81 -0.10 -15.96 -21.50
CA LYS A 81 -0.69 -17.28 -21.62
C LYS A 81 -2.21 -17.19 -21.67
N PHE A 82 -2.86 -18.06 -22.44
CA PHE A 82 -4.33 -18.17 -22.51
C PHE A 82 -4.91 -18.87 -21.27
N ILE A 83 -4.71 -18.25 -20.11
CA ILE A 83 -5.19 -18.69 -18.81
C ILE A 83 -5.98 -17.52 -18.23
N SER A 84 -7.27 -17.73 -17.99
CA SER A 84 -8.17 -16.71 -17.45
C SER A 84 -8.47 -16.89 -15.97
N ASP A 85 -8.15 -18.05 -15.41
CA ASP A 85 -8.24 -18.32 -13.98
C ASP A 85 -7.01 -17.76 -13.27
N SER A 86 -7.22 -16.96 -12.22
CA SER A 86 -6.12 -16.31 -11.51
C SER A 86 -5.25 -17.29 -10.74
N ALA A 87 -5.84 -18.32 -10.11
CA ALA A 87 -5.08 -19.29 -9.34
C ALA A 87 -4.19 -20.14 -10.26
N ILE A 88 -4.71 -20.52 -11.43
CA ILE A 88 -3.91 -21.23 -12.45
C ILE A 88 -2.83 -20.31 -13.04
N CYS A 89 -3.11 -19.01 -13.17
CA CYS A 89 -2.12 -18.03 -13.61
C CYS A 89 -0.95 -17.92 -12.61
N ASP A 90 -1.27 -17.82 -11.32
CA ASP A 90 -0.29 -17.76 -10.24
C ASP A 90 0.54 -19.05 -10.17
N GLU A 91 -0.09 -20.22 -10.28
CA GLU A 91 0.61 -21.51 -10.37
C GLU A 91 1.52 -21.59 -11.60
N SER A 92 1.07 -21.05 -12.74
CA SER A 92 1.89 -21.00 -13.96
C SER A 92 3.13 -20.14 -13.78
N CYS A 93 3.02 -19.04 -13.03
CA CYS A 93 4.14 -18.17 -12.68
C CYS A 93 5.10 -18.88 -11.71
N ALA A 94 4.57 -19.53 -10.65
CA ALA A 94 5.38 -20.26 -9.69
C ALA A 94 6.22 -21.39 -10.32
N ASN A 95 5.74 -21.97 -11.43
CA ASN A 95 6.44 -23.00 -12.19
C ASN A 95 7.43 -22.45 -13.24
N ASP A 96 7.51 -21.14 -13.43
CA ASP A 96 8.42 -20.47 -14.36
C ASP A 96 9.49 -19.71 -13.57
N ILE A 97 10.75 -20.18 -13.64
CA ILE A 97 11.87 -19.61 -12.88
C ILE A 97 12.14 -18.13 -13.15
N ARG A 98 11.65 -17.60 -14.29
CA ARG A 98 11.79 -16.19 -14.67
C ARG A 98 10.66 -15.33 -14.10
N CYS A 99 9.54 -15.94 -13.73
CA CYS A 99 8.36 -15.22 -13.30
C CYS A 99 8.51 -14.77 -11.84
N SER A 100 8.41 -13.47 -11.60
CA SER A 100 8.40 -12.88 -10.26
C SER A 100 7.00 -12.45 -9.82
N ALA A 101 6.11 -12.17 -10.77
CA ALA A 101 4.71 -11.86 -10.53
C ALA A 101 3.88 -12.20 -11.77
N ALA A 102 2.60 -12.51 -11.57
CA ALA A 102 1.65 -12.66 -12.66
C ALA A 102 0.29 -12.04 -12.30
N ALA A 103 -0.48 -11.71 -13.33
CA ALA A 103 -1.85 -11.27 -13.19
C ALA A 103 -2.64 -11.53 -14.46
N VAL A 104 -3.92 -11.86 -14.32
CA VAL A 104 -4.84 -11.96 -15.45
C VAL A 104 -5.26 -10.55 -15.87
N SER A 105 -4.95 -10.15 -17.10
CA SER A 105 -5.37 -8.85 -17.61
C SER A 105 -6.89 -8.80 -17.80
N VAL A 106 -7.52 -7.69 -17.41
CA VAL A 106 -8.97 -7.51 -17.52
C VAL A 106 -9.42 -7.46 -18.99
N GLY A 107 -8.65 -6.78 -19.85
CA GLY A 107 -9.01 -6.57 -21.25
C GLY A 107 -8.88 -7.81 -22.13
N THR A 108 -7.75 -8.53 -22.04
CA THR A 108 -7.49 -9.69 -22.93
C THR A 108 -7.83 -11.03 -22.29
N ARG A 109 -8.09 -11.06 -20.97
CA ARG A 109 -8.31 -12.28 -20.16
C ARG A 109 -7.17 -13.30 -20.28
N LYS A 110 -5.97 -12.82 -20.58
CA LYS A 110 -4.73 -13.60 -20.58
C LYS A 110 -3.98 -13.40 -19.27
N CYS A 111 -3.26 -14.44 -18.87
CA CYS A 111 -2.29 -14.41 -17.78
C CYS A 111 -1.00 -13.76 -18.27
N CYS A 112 -0.63 -12.64 -17.69
CA CYS A 112 0.57 -11.87 -18.00
C CYS A 112 1.66 -12.19 -16.98
N HIS A 113 2.81 -12.70 -17.44
CA HIS A 113 3.96 -13.00 -16.60
C HIS A 113 4.97 -11.85 -16.62
N TYR A 114 5.48 -11.51 -15.44
CA TYR A 114 6.42 -10.41 -15.22
C TYR A 114 7.73 -10.89 -14.64
N ASP A 115 8.79 -10.18 -15.01
CA ASP A 115 10.15 -10.43 -14.54
C ASP A 115 10.46 -9.51 -13.35
N THR A 116 11.52 -9.84 -12.63
CA THR A 116 12.10 -9.00 -11.60
C THR A 116 12.39 -7.59 -12.13
N PRO A 117 12.20 -6.52 -11.32
CA PRO A 117 11.97 -6.52 -9.87
C PRO A 117 10.50 -6.40 -9.45
N ILE A 118 9.55 -6.82 -10.30
CA ILE A 118 8.11 -6.74 -10.00
C ILE A 118 7.74 -7.86 -9.03
N ILE A 119 7.05 -7.54 -7.93
CA ILE A 119 6.63 -8.50 -6.90
C ILE A 119 5.11 -8.65 -6.81
N PHE A 120 4.35 -7.73 -7.40
CA PHE A 120 2.90 -7.83 -7.49
C PHE A 120 2.36 -6.98 -8.64
N VAL A 121 1.29 -7.47 -9.28
CA VAL A 121 0.58 -6.77 -10.34
C VAL A 121 -0.92 -6.90 -10.11
N SER A 122 -1.66 -5.82 -10.30
CA SER A 122 -3.12 -5.84 -10.36
C SER A 122 -3.66 -4.85 -11.39
N TYR A 123 -4.77 -5.24 -12.01
CA TYR A 123 -5.49 -4.50 -13.04
C TYR A 123 -6.84 -3.95 -12.54
N VAL A 124 -7.04 -3.95 -11.22
CA VAL A 124 -8.30 -3.53 -10.58
C VAL A 124 -8.10 -2.69 -9.33
N LEU A 125 -6.87 -2.51 -8.86
CA LEU A 125 -6.59 -1.69 -7.68
C LEU A 125 -6.38 -0.23 -8.06
N ASN A 126 -7.00 0.67 -7.30
CA ASN A 126 -6.73 2.09 -7.36
C ASN A 126 -5.46 2.46 -6.57
N GLU A 127 -5.14 3.76 -6.53
CA GLU A 127 -3.98 4.30 -5.81
C GLU A 127 -3.93 3.87 -4.34
N ASP A 128 -5.00 4.13 -3.57
CA ASP A 128 -5.04 3.83 -2.13
C ASP A 128 -4.87 2.34 -1.87
N GLN A 129 -5.57 1.49 -2.62
CA GLN A 129 -5.46 0.04 -2.50
C GLN A 129 -4.08 -0.48 -2.91
N CYS A 130 -3.43 0.16 -3.89
CA CYS A 130 -2.07 -0.19 -4.29
C CYS A 130 -1.06 0.17 -3.21
N ILE A 131 -1.24 1.33 -2.56
CA ILE A 131 -0.43 1.79 -1.42
C ILE A 131 -0.60 0.84 -0.23
N GLU A 132 -1.84 0.50 0.12
CA GLU A 132 -2.14 -0.49 1.17
C GLU A 132 -1.45 -1.81 0.86
N LYS A 133 -1.56 -2.29 -0.39
CA LYS A 133 -0.94 -3.54 -0.79
C LYS A 133 0.59 -3.50 -0.68
N CYS A 134 1.22 -2.41 -1.11
CA CYS A 134 2.65 -2.21 -0.94
C CYS A 134 3.06 -2.13 0.54
N ASN A 135 2.23 -1.54 1.42
CA ASN A 135 2.52 -1.47 2.84
C ASN A 135 2.46 -2.84 3.55
N GLU A 136 1.61 -3.76 3.08
CA GLU A 136 1.61 -5.16 3.53
C GLU A 136 2.89 -5.93 3.13
N MET A 137 3.56 -5.49 2.07
CA MET A 137 4.74 -6.14 1.51
C MET A 137 6.01 -5.42 1.99
N SER A 138 6.71 -6.02 2.95
CA SER A 138 7.96 -5.46 3.51
C SER A 138 9.04 -5.18 2.45
N GLU A 139 9.04 -5.95 1.36
CA GLU A 139 9.97 -5.80 0.23
C GLU A 139 9.62 -4.65 -0.72
N CYS A 140 8.40 -4.09 -0.64
CA CYS A 140 7.98 -3.03 -1.54
C CYS A 140 8.82 -1.76 -1.36
N LYS A 141 9.32 -1.22 -2.48
CA LYS A 141 10.10 0.02 -2.53
C LYS A 141 9.54 1.04 -3.50
N THR A 142 8.95 0.60 -4.61
CA THR A 142 8.36 1.48 -5.62
C THR A 142 7.02 0.91 -6.06
N ILE A 143 6.06 1.79 -6.35
CA ILE A 143 4.78 1.45 -6.99
C ILE A 143 4.60 2.25 -8.28
N GLY A 144 4.05 1.59 -9.30
CA GLY A 144 3.52 2.19 -10.51
C GLY A 144 1.99 2.14 -10.48
N ILE A 145 1.34 3.27 -10.67
CA ILE A 145 -0.11 3.43 -10.54
C ILE A 145 -0.67 3.95 -11.86
N GLY A 146 -1.78 3.38 -12.33
CA GLY A 146 -2.56 3.95 -13.44
C GLY A 146 -3.91 4.42 -12.94
N ASN A 147 -4.28 5.66 -13.30
CA ASN A 147 -5.52 6.30 -12.82
C ASN A 147 -6.45 6.73 -13.97
N GLU A 148 -5.93 7.24 -15.09
CA GLU A 148 -6.77 7.86 -16.14
C GLU A 148 -7.28 6.87 -17.20
N MET A 149 -6.53 5.80 -17.48
CA MET A 149 -6.84 4.85 -18.58
C MET A 149 -7.27 3.46 -18.08
N GLY A 150 -7.41 3.28 -16.77
CA GLY A 150 -7.73 2.02 -16.11
C GLY A 150 -7.05 1.93 -14.75
N LEU A 151 -7.51 0.99 -13.94
CA LEU A 151 -6.93 0.72 -12.62
C LEU A 151 -5.71 -0.19 -12.79
N PHE A 152 -4.53 0.31 -12.46
CA PHE A 152 -3.29 -0.47 -12.55
C PHE A 152 -2.45 -0.25 -11.31
N CYS A 153 -1.92 -1.34 -10.77
CA CYS A 153 -1.00 -1.35 -9.66
C CYS A 153 0.15 -2.30 -9.96
N PHE A 154 1.36 -1.76 -10.05
CA PHE A 154 2.60 -2.51 -10.15
C PHE A 154 3.42 -2.25 -8.90
N VAL A 155 3.88 -3.30 -8.24
CA VAL A 155 4.68 -3.20 -7.02
C VAL A 155 6.06 -3.77 -7.29
N PHE A 156 7.10 -3.06 -6.89
CA PHE A 156 8.50 -3.41 -7.15
C PHE A 156 9.29 -3.53 -5.85
N ASN A 157 10.21 -4.49 -5.79
CA ASN A 157 11.19 -4.61 -4.70
C ASN A 157 12.49 -3.81 -4.94
N ALA A 158 12.48 -2.92 -5.92
CA ALA A 158 13.58 -2.03 -6.29
C ALA A 158 13.17 -0.56 -6.17
N THR A 159 14.15 0.29 -5.86
CA THR A 159 14.02 1.75 -5.97
C THR A 159 13.96 2.16 -7.43
N PHE A 160 13.38 3.32 -7.72
CA PHE A 160 13.11 3.80 -9.07
C PHE A 160 14.37 3.86 -9.95
N ASP A 161 15.51 4.27 -9.38
CA ASP A 161 16.81 4.34 -10.06
C ASP A 161 17.32 2.96 -10.49
N LYS A 162 16.98 1.90 -9.75
CA LYS A 162 17.43 0.51 -10.00
C LYS A 162 16.49 -0.28 -10.90
N ILE A 163 15.29 0.24 -11.18
CA ILE A 163 14.38 -0.40 -12.13
C ILE A 163 14.95 -0.26 -13.55
N PRO A 164 14.97 -1.32 -14.38
CA PRO A 164 15.42 -1.22 -15.76
C PRO A 164 14.61 -0.23 -16.58
N ASP A 165 15.27 0.55 -17.45
CA ASP A 165 14.58 1.59 -18.23
C ASP A 165 13.53 1.03 -19.20
N ILE A 166 13.66 -0.21 -19.65
CA ILE A 166 12.63 -0.89 -20.46
C ILE A 166 11.28 -1.03 -19.74
N MET A 167 11.27 -0.96 -18.41
CA MET A 167 10.05 -1.01 -17.58
C MET A 167 9.51 0.40 -17.25
N LYS A 168 10.31 1.44 -17.47
CA LYS A 168 9.91 2.84 -17.30
C LYS A 168 9.43 3.33 -18.66
N GLN A 169 8.12 3.53 -18.81
CA GLN A 169 7.62 4.19 -20.01
C GLN A 169 7.75 5.71 -19.83
N THR A 170 7.93 6.46 -20.90
CA THR A 170 8.16 7.92 -20.83
C THR A 170 7.00 8.76 -21.36
N ASP A 171 6.01 8.15 -22.04
CA ASP A 171 5.20 8.89 -23.01
C ASP A 171 3.70 8.94 -22.71
N THR A 172 3.28 8.69 -21.48
CA THR A 172 1.85 8.79 -21.11
C THR A 172 1.70 9.64 -19.85
N SER A 173 0.68 10.48 -19.72
CA SER A 173 0.38 11.17 -18.45
C SER A 173 -0.47 10.31 -17.52
N ALA A 174 -0.98 9.19 -18.03
CA ALA A 174 -2.01 8.36 -17.39
C ALA A 174 -1.49 7.48 -16.23
N PHE A 175 -0.17 7.43 -16.02
CA PHE A 175 0.46 6.64 -14.97
C PHE A 175 1.36 7.51 -14.09
N SER A 176 1.44 7.14 -12.82
CA SER A 176 2.28 7.78 -11.81
C SER A 176 3.20 6.75 -11.18
N VAL A 177 4.29 7.24 -10.60
CA VAL A 177 5.23 6.42 -9.84
C VAL A 177 5.38 7.02 -8.46
N ALA A 178 5.35 6.17 -7.45
CA ALA A 178 5.63 6.56 -6.08
C ALA A 178 6.71 5.66 -5.48
N GLU A 179 7.73 6.27 -4.88
CA GLU A 179 8.79 5.56 -4.17
C GLU A 179 8.59 5.70 -2.66
N LYS A 180 8.75 4.58 -1.94
CA LYS A 180 8.74 4.53 -0.48
C LYS A 180 10.08 5.03 0.05
N ILE A 181 10.03 6.09 0.83
CA ILE A 181 11.20 6.71 1.47
C ILE A 181 10.98 6.64 2.97
N CYS A 182 11.91 6.05 3.71
CA CYS A 182 11.91 6.01 5.17
C CYS A 182 13.16 6.74 5.66
N GLU A 183 12.96 7.80 6.45
CA GLU A 183 14.02 8.66 7.03
C GLU A 183 14.38 8.26 8.48
#